data_AF-A0A839VW47-F1
#
_entry.id   AF-A0A839VW47-F1
#
_cell.length_a   1.000
_cell.length_b   1.000
_cell.length_c   1.000
_cell.angle_alpha   90.00
_cell.angle_beta   90.00
_cell.angle_gamma   90.00
#
_symmetry.space_group_name_H-M   'P 1'
#
loop_
_entity.id
_entity.type
_entity.pdbx_description
1 polymer ?
#
loop_
_entity_poly.entity_id
_entity_poly.type
_entity_poly.pdbx_seq_one_letter_code
_entity_poly.pdbx_strand_id
1 'polypeptide(L)'
;MRRVASFLGALLIAAATGSAMVAQAAEGPAALPPSVRIKPVMVPIVTRGQVERYTQIEVMLEVANATRLGEVQVAIPRLHDATLRAVYLGIEEGWIVRGNIANMPALRRKIDEESVKLFGKDVVSRILITPLSRQSSFP
;
A
#
# COMPACT_ATOMS: atom_id res chain seq x y z
N MET A 1 -21.93 13.08 -73.88
CA MET A 1 -22.20 14.53 -73.75
C MET A 1 -23.69 14.79 -73.90
N ARG A 2 -24.39 15.09 -72.79
CA ARG A 2 -25.84 15.38 -72.62
C ARG A 2 -26.10 15.27 -71.10
N ARG A 3 -26.72 16.16 -70.34
CA ARG A 3 -27.38 17.47 -70.51
C ARG A 3 -27.27 18.20 -69.17
N VAL A 4 -27.13 19.52 -69.23
CA VAL A 4 -27.38 20.46 -68.13
C VAL A 4 -28.90 20.59 -67.95
N ALA A 5 -29.38 20.57 -66.72
CA ALA A 5 -30.69 21.12 -66.34
C ALA A 5 -30.69 21.46 -64.84
N SER A 6 -30.54 22.74 -64.54
CA SER A 6 -30.86 23.35 -63.26
C SER A 6 -32.37 23.33 -63.03
N PHE A 7 -32.84 23.06 -61.81
CA PHE A 7 -34.05 23.68 -61.28
C PHE A 7 -34.01 23.78 -59.75
N LEU A 8 -34.35 24.98 -59.29
CA LEU A 8 -34.60 25.41 -57.92
C LEU A 8 -35.38 24.39 -57.09
N GLY A 9 -34.90 24.12 -55.87
CA GLY A 9 -35.66 23.48 -54.80
C GLY A 9 -35.35 24.20 -53.49
N ALA A 10 -36.39 24.81 -52.91
CA ALA A 10 -36.32 25.73 -51.79
C ALA A 10 -35.88 25.08 -50.46
N LEU A 11 -35.08 25.87 -49.72
CA LEU A 11 -35.10 26.10 -48.27
C LEU A 11 -35.91 25.11 -47.40
N LEU A 12 -35.19 24.25 -46.66
CA LEU A 12 -35.63 23.75 -45.36
C LEU A 12 -34.46 23.78 -44.38
N ILE A 13 -34.55 24.71 -43.43
CA ILE A 13 -33.67 24.87 -42.28
C ILE A 13 -33.97 23.73 -41.30
N ALA A 14 -32.96 22.93 -40.95
CA ALA A 14 -32.92 22.17 -39.70
C ALA A 14 -31.47 22.15 -39.20
N ALA A 15 -31.11 23.20 -38.47
CA ALA A 15 -29.97 23.19 -37.58
C ALA A 15 -30.29 22.28 -36.39
N ALA A 16 -29.33 21.45 -35.97
CA ALA A 16 -28.90 21.27 -34.57
C ALA A 16 -28.20 19.92 -34.35
N THR A 17 -26.88 20.01 -34.19
CA THR A 17 -26.13 19.39 -33.08
C THR A 17 -26.33 17.89 -32.82
N GLY A 18 -25.54 17.06 -33.49
CA GLY A 18 -25.17 15.72 -33.00
C GLY A 18 -23.77 15.77 -32.40
N SER A 19 -23.69 16.06 -31.10
CA SER A 19 -22.46 16.16 -30.33
C SER A 19 -21.57 14.92 -30.47
N ALA A 20 -20.29 15.17 -30.78
CA ALA A 20 -19.21 14.27 -30.47
C ALA A 20 -19.15 14.04 -28.96
N MET A 21 -19.72 12.93 -28.50
CA MET A 21 -19.47 12.44 -27.14
C MET A 21 -18.13 11.70 -27.16
N VAL A 22 -17.08 12.49 -26.96
CA VAL A 22 -15.81 11.98 -26.41
C VAL A 22 -16.15 11.40 -25.05
N ALA A 23 -16.09 10.08 -24.92
CA ALA A 23 -16.16 9.42 -23.63
C ALA A 23 -14.88 9.78 -22.87
N GLN A 24 -14.97 10.84 -22.07
CA GLN A 24 -13.97 11.24 -21.10
C GLN A 24 -13.81 10.08 -20.11
N ALA A 25 -12.68 9.37 -20.19
CA ALA A 25 -12.26 8.46 -19.14
C ALA A 25 -12.11 9.30 -17.86
N ALA A 26 -12.97 9.06 -16.88
CA ALA A 26 -12.85 9.65 -15.57
C ALA A 26 -11.59 9.09 -14.90
N GLU A 27 -10.47 9.81 -14.99
CA GLU A 27 -9.34 9.65 -14.06
C GLU A 27 -9.76 10.15 -12.68
N GLY A 28 -10.62 9.37 -12.02
CA GLY A 28 -10.74 9.44 -10.57
C GLY A 28 -9.43 8.94 -9.93
N PRO A 29 -9.09 9.38 -8.70
CA PRO A 29 -7.91 8.87 -8.01
C PRO A 29 -7.95 7.35 -7.97
N ALA A 30 -6.88 6.71 -8.46
CA ALA A 30 -6.75 5.26 -8.44
C ALA A 30 -7.07 4.74 -7.03
N ALA A 31 -8.01 3.79 -6.93
CA ALA A 31 -8.37 3.20 -5.65
C ALA A 31 -7.11 2.62 -4.99
N LEU A 32 -6.82 3.06 -3.76
CA LEU A 32 -5.67 2.55 -3.01
C LEU A 32 -5.84 1.03 -2.80
N PRO A 33 -4.75 0.24 -2.91
CA PRO A 33 -4.82 -1.18 -2.61
C PRO A 33 -5.36 -1.41 -1.19
N PRO A 34 -6.21 -2.44 -0.99
CA PRO A 34 -6.66 -2.78 0.35
C PRO A 34 -5.46 -3.14 1.22
N SER A 35 -5.45 -2.67 2.47
CA SER A 35 -4.30 -2.83 3.36
C SER A 35 -4.69 -3.48 4.69
N VAL A 36 -3.82 -4.34 5.19
CA VAL A 36 -3.94 -5.01 6.48
C VAL A 36 -2.90 -4.44 7.44
N ARG A 37 -3.37 -3.90 8.56
CA ARG A 37 -2.52 -3.36 9.61
C ARG A 37 -2.25 -4.41 10.68
N ILE A 38 -0.98 -4.60 11.02
CA ILE A 38 -0.56 -5.46 12.12
C ILE A 38 -0.44 -4.61 13.38
N LYS A 39 -0.76 -5.19 14.55
CA LYS A 39 -0.53 -4.53 15.84
C LYS A 39 0.96 -4.12 15.95
N PRO A 40 1.26 -2.88 16.40
CA PRO A 40 2.64 -2.43 16.54
C PRO A 40 3.48 -3.32 17.48
N VAL A 41 4.71 -3.58 17.07
CA VAL A 41 5.70 -4.32 17.85
C VAL A 41 6.44 -3.36 18.78
N MET A 42 6.50 -3.70 20.07
CA MET A 42 7.27 -2.97 21.07
C MET A 42 8.75 -3.35 20.97
N VAL A 43 9.62 -2.36 20.82
CA VAL A 43 11.07 -2.54 20.75
C VAL A 43 11.73 -1.86 21.94
N PRO A 44 12.41 -2.61 22.83
CA PRO A 44 13.13 -2.01 23.94
C PRO A 44 14.38 -1.28 23.45
N ILE A 45 14.61 -0.09 23.98
CA ILE A 45 15.86 0.65 23.82
C ILE A 45 16.68 0.39 25.07
N VAL A 46 17.75 -0.39 24.91
CA VAL A 46 18.61 -0.83 26.01
C VAL A 46 19.89 0.01 26.05
N THR A 47 20.18 0.59 27.21
CA THR A 47 21.40 1.35 27.48
C THR A 47 22.06 0.73 28.72
N ARG A 48 23.32 0.31 28.61
CA ARG A 48 24.09 -0.32 29.72
C ARG A 48 23.35 -1.51 30.37
N GLY A 49 22.67 -2.32 29.56
CA GLY A 49 21.95 -3.51 30.03
C GLY A 49 20.59 -3.24 30.68
N GLN A 50 20.15 -1.98 30.77
CA GLN A 50 18.85 -1.60 31.30
C GLN A 50 17.93 -1.08 30.19
N VAL A 51 16.65 -1.42 30.25
CA VAL A 51 15.64 -0.86 29.34
C VAL A 51 15.38 0.59 29.73
N GLU A 52 15.78 1.53 28.87
CA GLU A 52 15.61 2.97 29.10
C GLU A 52 14.20 3.43 28.70
N ARG A 53 13.72 2.93 27.56
CA ARG A 53 12.38 3.20 27.04
C ARG A 53 11.97 2.16 26.01
N TYR A 54 10.72 2.23 25.57
CA TYR A 54 10.23 1.45 24.45
C TYR A 54 9.87 2.35 23.28
N THR A 55 10.18 1.91 22.06
CA THR A 55 9.61 2.45 20.82
C THR A 55 8.63 1.44 20.24
N GLN A 56 7.83 1.87 19.26
CA GLN A 56 6.91 1.01 18.54
C GLN A 56 7.28 0.98 17.05
N ILE A 57 7.15 -0.18 16.42
CA ILE A 57 7.27 -0.32 14.97
C ILE A 57 5.95 -0.86 14.46
N GLU A 58 5.29 -0.07 13.62
CA GLU A 58 4.07 -0.45 12.94
C GLU A 58 4.38 -1.03 11.56
N VAL A 59 3.67 -2.09 11.19
CA VAL A 59 3.78 -2.74 9.89
C VAL A 59 2.40 -2.85 9.25
N MET A 60 2.30 -2.44 8.00
CA MET A 60 1.10 -2.51 7.19
C MET A 60 1.41 -3.17 5.85
N LEU A 61 0.53 -4.07 5.43
CA LEU A 61 0.68 -4.84 4.19
C LEU A 61 -0.38 -4.35 3.20
N GLU A 62 0.05 -3.88 2.04
CA GLU A 62 -0.85 -3.67 0.90
C GLU A 62 -1.09 -5.02 0.21
N VAL A 63 -2.35 -5.36 0.01
CA VAL A 63 -2.78 -6.63 -0.60
C VAL A 63 -3.08 -6.36 -2.08
N ALA A 64 -2.32 -7.00 -2.97
CA ALA A 64 -2.47 -6.86 -4.41
C ALA A 64 -3.77 -7.51 -4.92
N ASN A 65 -4.09 -8.68 -4.36
CA ASN A 65 -5.27 -9.45 -4.74
C ASN A 65 -6.39 -9.27 -3.72
N ALA A 66 -7.33 -8.35 -4.02
CA ALA A 66 -8.45 -8.02 -3.13
C ALA A 66 -9.32 -9.24 -2.78
N THR A 67 -9.40 -10.26 -3.64
CA THR A 67 -10.19 -11.48 -3.35
C THR A 67 -9.57 -12.33 -2.24
N ARG A 68 -8.26 -12.17 -1.99
CA ARG A 68 -7.52 -12.85 -0.92
C ARG A 68 -7.40 -12.01 0.35
N LEU A 69 -8.01 -10.83 0.41
CA LEU A 69 -7.94 -9.96 1.60
C LEU A 69 -8.43 -10.67 2.87
N GLY A 70 -9.53 -11.44 2.78
CA GLY A 70 -10.07 -12.17 3.92
C GLY A 70 -9.10 -13.21 4.49
N GLU A 71 -8.34 -13.87 3.63
CA GLU A 71 -7.30 -14.82 4.04
C GLU A 71 -6.16 -14.10 4.80
N VAL A 72 -5.71 -12.96 4.28
CA VAL A 72 -4.67 -12.15 4.93
C VAL A 72 -5.15 -11.63 6.28
N GLN A 73 -6.42 -11.22 6.39
CA GLN A 73 -7.02 -10.76 7.64
C GLN A 73 -7.08 -11.86 8.71
N VAL A 74 -7.46 -13.09 8.32
CA VAL A 74 -7.47 -14.24 9.25
C VAL A 74 -6.07 -14.59 9.73
N ALA A 75 -5.05 -14.37 8.88
CA ALA A 75 -3.66 -14.65 9.20
C ALA A 75 -2.94 -13.54 9.99
N ILE A 76 -3.63 -12.46 10.41
CA ILE A 76 -3.02 -11.35 11.18
C ILE A 76 -2.19 -11.84 12.39
N PRO A 77 -2.61 -12.82 13.21
CA PRO A 77 -1.80 -13.29 14.33
C PRO A 77 -0.46 -13.90 13.87
N ARG A 78 -0.47 -14.70 12.80
CA ARG A 78 0.76 -15.31 12.23
C ARG A 78 1.67 -14.25 11.63
N LEU A 79 1.09 -13.25 10.99
CA LEU A 79 1.79 -12.08 10.47
C LEU A 79 2.42 -11.24 11.60
N HIS A 80 1.72 -11.07 12.72
CA HIS A 80 2.25 -10.42 13.90
C HIS A 80 3.46 -11.17 14.46
N ASP A 81 3.38 -12.50 14.58
CA ASP A 81 4.50 -13.32 15.07
C ASP A 81 5.70 -13.29 14.11
N ALA A 82 5.45 -13.33 12.80
CA ALA A 82 6.49 -13.18 11.78
C ALA A 82 7.16 -11.80 11.86
N THR A 83 6.36 -10.74 12.04
CA THR A 83 6.84 -9.37 12.20
C THR A 83 7.66 -9.21 13.47
N LEU A 84 7.19 -9.76 14.59
CA LEU A 84 7.89 -9.78 15.86
C LEU A 84 9.27 -10.43 15.69
N ARG A 85 9.33 -11.63 15.09
CA ARG A 85 10.59 -12.32 14.82
C ARG A 85 11.52 -11.51 13.92
N ALA A 86 11.00 -10.90 12.85
CA ALA A 86 11.79 -10.09 11.93
C ALA A 86 12.36 -8.83 12.61
N VAL A 87 11.58 -8.19 13.49
CA VAL A 87 12.02 -7.03 14.26
C VAL A 87 13.12 -7.42 15.25
N TYR A 88 12.95 -8.50 16.02
CA TYR A 88 13.98 -8.93 16.98
C TYR A 88 15.25 -9.42 16.29
N LEU A 89 15.14 -10.14 15.17
CA LEU A 89 16.29 -10.44 14.31
C LEU A 89 16.96 -9.15 13.82
N GLY A 90 16.18 -8.14 13.43
CA GLY A 90 16.72 -6.84 13.02
C GLY A 90 17.47 -6.11 14.13
N ILE A 91 17.16 -6.36 15.41
CA ILE A 91 17.94 -5.83 16.54
C ILE A 91 19.28 -6.58 16.63
N GLU A 92 19.26 -7.91 16.55
CA GLU A 92 20.46 -8.77 16.59
C GLU A 92 21.43 -8.46 15.45
N GLU A 93 20.91 -8.28 14.24
CA GLU A 93 21.67 -7.98 13.01
C GLU A 93 22.03 -6.49 12.86
N GLY A 94 21.67 -5.64 13.83
CA GLY A 94 21.97 -4.21 13.81
C GLY A 94 21.18 -3.39 12.76
N TRP A 95 20.13 -3.95 12.17
CA TRP A 95 19.20 -3.21 11.30
C TRP A 95 18.32 -2.23 12.07
N ILE A 96 18.15 -2.48 13.37
CA ILE A 96 17.43 -1.62 14.30
C ILE A 96 18.38 -1.26 15.43
N VAL A 97 18.76 0.02 15.52
CA VAL A 97 19.72 0.53 16.51
C VAL A 97 19.04 1.59 17.36
N ARG A 98 18.96 1.34 18.67
CA ARG A 98 18.31 2.23 19.64
C ARG A 98 16.90 2.65 19.21
N GLY A 99 16.15 1.71 18.64
CA GLY A 99 14.77 1.92 18.16
C GLY A 99 14.65 2.60 16.79
N ASN A 100 15.75 3.02 16.17
CA ASN A 100 15.75 3.54 14.80
C ASN A 100 16.05 2.41 13.81
N ILE A 101 15.34 2.40 12.69
CA ILE A 101 15.58 1.42 11.62
C ILE A 101 16.75 1.92 10.76
N ALA A 102 17.94 1.40 11.02
CA ALA A 102 19.17 1.70 10.29
C ALA A 102 19.22 0.99 8.92
N ASN A 103 18.59 -0.18 8.78
CA ASN A 103 18.53 -0.92 7.52
C ASN A 103 17.08 -1.35 7.18
N MET A 104 16.31 -0.39 6.67
CA MET A 104 14.94 -0.60 6.23
C MET A 104 14.80 -1.66 5.12
N PRO A 105 15.68 -1.70 4.08
CA PRO A 105 15.59 -2.74 3.05
C PRO A 105 15.70 -4.17 3.59
N ALA A 106 16.63 -4.44 4.50
CA ALA A 106 16.81 -5.78 5.06
C ALA A 106 15.61 -6.21 5.90
N LEU A 107 15.11 -5.33 6.77
CA LEU A 107 13.92 -5.59 7.57
C LEU A 107 12.69 -5.84 6.69
N ARG A 108 12.48 -5.01 5.66
CA ARG A 108 11.36 -5.18 4.72
C ARG A 108 11.46 -6.50 3.97
N ARG A 109 12.64 -6.85 3.45
CA ARG A 109 12.87 -8.12 2.77
C ARG A 109 12.55 -9.31 3.68
N LYS A 110 12.94 -9.24 4.96
CA LYS A 110 12.67 -10.31 5.91
C LYS A 110 11.16 -10.51 6.15
N ILE A 111 10.39 -9.41 6.27
CA ILE A 111 8.94 -9.49 6.42
C ILE A 111 8.28 -9.99 5.12
N ASP A 112 8.82 -9.60 3.97
CA ASP A 112 8.36 -10.07 2.66
C ASP A 112 8.55 -11.58 2.49
N GLU A 113 9.72 -12.11 2.83
CA GLU A 113 9.99 -13.55 2.81
C GLU A 113 8.97 -14.34 3.65
N GLU A 114 8.65 -13.86 4.86
CA GLU A 114 7.65 -14.52 5.69
C GLU A 114 6.23 -14.36 5.11
N SER A 115 5.91 -13.22 4.51
CA SER A 115 4.62 -13.00 3.84
C SER A 115 4.45 -13.94 2.64
N VAL A 116 5.50 -14.14 1.84
CA VAL A 116 5.51 -15.08 0.71
C VAL A 116 5.33 -16.52 1.20
N LYS A 117 5.93 -16.91 2.34
CA LYS A 117 5.70 -18.25 2.93
C LYS A 117 4.25 -18.45 3.37
N LEU A 118 3.60 -17.38 3.85
CA LEU A 118 2.23 -17.46 4.36
C LEU A 118 1.18 -17.51 3.24
N PHE A 119 1.35 -16.69 2.21
CA PHE A 119 0.29 -16.44 1.22
C PHE A 119 0.68 -16.82 -0.22
N GLY A 120 1.97 -17.05 -0.47
CA GLY A 120 2.53 -17.15 -1.81
C GLY A 120 2.96 -15.78 -2.36
N LYS A 121 3.60 -15.82 -3.53
CA LYS A 121 4.00 -14.62 -4.26
C LYS A 121 2.78 -13.83 -4.73
N ASP A 122 2.96 -12.53 -4.95
CA ASP A 122 1.99 -11.61 -5.56
C ASP A 122 0.67 -11.39 -4.78
N VAL A 123 0.57 -11.87 -3.53
CA VAL A 123 -0.57 -11.54 -2.65
C VAL A 123 -0.39 -10.20 -1.98
N VAL A 124 0.82 -9.95 -1.47
CA VAL A 124 1.21 -8.70 -0.83
C VAL A 124 2.00 -7.88 -1.86
N SER A 125 1.50 -6.70 -2.20
CA SER A 125 2.18 -5.81 -3.16
C SER A 125 3.27 -4.99 -2.48
N ARG A 126 3.04 -4.56 -1.24
CA ARG A 126 3.98 -3.71 -0.49
C ARG A 126 3.89 -3.95 1.00
N ILE A 127 5.03 -3.72 1.65
CA ILE A 127 5.16 -3.70 3.11
C ILE A 127 5.63 -2.31 3.53
N LEU A 128 4.76 -1.63 4.26
CA LEU A 128 4.96 -0.30 4.81
C LEU A 128 5.36 -0.47 6.27
N ILE A 129 6.49 0.10 6.65
CA ILE A 129 7.06 -0.01 7.99
C ILE A 129 7.25 1.41 8.52
N THR A 130 6.60 1.70 9.64
CA THR A 130 6.59 3.03 10.24
C THR A 130 7.12 2.94 11.66
N PRO A 131 8.28 3.53 11.97
CA PRO A 131 8.68 3.72 13.36
C PRO A 131 7.73 4.74 14.00
N LEU A 132 7.08 4.33 15.08
CA LEU A 132 6.20 5.18 15.88
C LEU A 132 7.01 5.75 17.05
N SER A 133 7.42 7.00 16.91
CA SER A 133 7.94 7.79 18.00
C SER A 133 6.79 8.09 18.96
N ARG A 134 6.76 7.47 20.14
CA ARG A 134 5.89 7.96 21.21
C ARG A 134 6.49 9.29 21.68
N GLN A 135 5.96 10.41 21.20
CA GLN A 135 6.29 11.72 21.77
C GLN A 135 5.95 11.63 23.25
N SER A 136 6.96 11.67 24.12
CA SER A 136 6.73 11.83 25.55
C SER A 136 6.07 13.20 25.72
N SER A 137 4.76 13.22 25.83
CA SER A 137 4.05 14.37 26.37
C SER A 137 4.39 14.42 27.85
N PHE A 138 5.50 15.09 28.18
CA PHE A 138 5.72 15.65 29.50
C PHE A 138 5.80 17.17 29.32
N PRO A 139 4.93 17.95 29.98
CA PRO A 139 4.96 19.42 29.95
C PRO A 139 6.19 19.98 30.66
#